data_AF-A0A822E1Z3-F1
#
_entry.id   AF-A0A822E1Z3-F1
#
_cell.length_a   1.000
_cell.length_b   1.000
_cell.length_c   1.000
_cell.angle_alpha   90.00
_cell.angle_beta   90.00
_cell.angle_gamma   90.00
#
_symmetry.space_group_name_H-M   'P 1'
#
loop_
_entity.id
_entity.type
_entity.pdbx_description
1 polymer ?
#
loop_
_entity_poly.entity_id
_entity_poly.type
_entity_poly.pdbx_seq_one_letter_code
_entity_poly.pdbx_strand_id
1 'polypeptide(L)'
;MHEIELLENTEGLSPKDALKILKRIMSLSDLFILANSGNFSELEQEKSMPNGGILRQCLRLSMTTAVRHCMECRFQKFDLSKLSNLTLAQKTSNKDPIETILELTYLMNMNENDNESDNENDDISTLIALFIKNPESVLQELDVQRLRAIIYRDV
;
A
#
# COMPACT_ATOMS: atom_id res chain seq x y z
N MET A 1 26.84 13.77 -0.27
CA MET A 1 25.56 13.35 -0.88
C MET A 1 24.43 14.08 -0.17
N HIS A 2 24.30 15.36 -0.46
CA HIS A 2 23.16 16.20 -0.09
C HIS A 2 22.36 16.33 -1.39
N GLU A 3 21.27 15.58 -1.53
CA GLU A 3 20.37 15.74 -2.69
C GLU A 3 18.96 15.16 -2.41
N ILE A 4 18.47 15.28 -1.17
CA ILE A 4 17.08 14.95 -0.80
C ILE A 4 16.43 16.14 -0.08
N GLU A 5 16.63 17.37 -0.59
CA GLU A 5 16.04 18.55 0.04
C GLU A 5 15.49 19.59 -0.96
N LEU A 6 15.16 19.16 -2.17
CA LEU A 6 14.45 20.01 -3.13
C LEU A 6 13.46 19.18 -3.94
N LEU A 7 12.50 18.57 -3.25
CA LEU A 7 11.24 18.24 -3.89
C LEU A 7 10.46 19.56 -3.95
N GLU A 8 10.72 20.35 -4.99
CA GLU A 8 9.91 21.51 -5.32
C GLU A 8 8.46 21.01 -5.46
N ASN A 9 7.60 21.43 -4.53
CA ASN A 9 6.19 21.06 -4.52
C ASN A 9 5.59 21.45 -5.87
N THR A 10 5.40 20.49 -6.77
CA THR A 10 4.60 20.68 -7.98
C THR A 10 3.23 21.20 -7.55
N GLU A 11 2.93 22.43 -7.92
CA GLU A 11 1.88 23.25 -7.34
C GLU A 11 0.53 22.53 -7.21
N GLY A 12 0.00 22.53 -5.98
CA GLY A 12 -1.43 22.30 -5.69
C GLY A 12 -1.76 21.13 -4.76
N LEU A 13 -0.87 20.14 -4.59
CA LEU A 13 -1.19 18.94 -3.80
C LEU A 13 -0.06 18.55 -2.84
N SER A 14 -0.38 18.39 -1.55
CA SER A 14 0.57 17.88 -0.55
C SER A 14 1.01 16.45 -0.90
N PRO A 15 2.25 16.04 -0.63
CA PRO A 15 2.70 14.65 -0.80
C PRO A 15 1.79 13.63 -0.09
N LYS A 16 1.23 13.99 1.07
CA LYS A 16 0.27 13.16 1.81
C LYS A 16 -1.04 12.99 1.04
N ASP A 17 -1.55 14.05 0.44
CA ASP A 17 -2.79 14.03 -0.34
C ASP A 17 -2.60 13.29 -1.67
N ALA A 18 -1.46 13.49 -2.32
CA ALA A 18 -1.08 12.72 -3.52
C ALA A 18 -1.06 11.21 -3.23
N LEU A 19 -0.52 10.82 -2.07
CA LEU A 19 -0.51 9.44 -1.62
C LEU A 19 -1.92 8.91 -1.35
N LYS A 20 -2.79 9.69 -0.68
CA LYS A 20 -4.20 9.33 -0.45
C LYS A 20 -4.92 9.10 -1.79
N ILE A 21 -4.72 9.99 -2.76
CA ILE A 21 -5.31 9.86 -4.11
C ILE A 21 -4.77 8.61 -4.82
N LEU A 22 -3.46 8.36 -4.79
CA LEU A 22 -2.86 7.18 -5.42
C LEU A 22 -3.41 5.88 -4.83
N LYS A 23 -3.53 5.80 -3.50
CA LYS A 23 -4.14 4.66 -2.79
C LYS A 23 -5.59 4.45 -3.25
N ARG A 24 -6.38 5.52 -3.35
CA ARG A 24 -7.76 5.46 -3.81
C ARG A 24 -7.88 5.01 -5.27
N ILE A 25 -7.04 5.54 -6.16
CA ILE A 25 -6.97 5.13 -7.57
C ILE A 25 -6.61 3.65 -7.66
N MET A 26 -5.70 3.17 -6.82
CA MET A 26 -5.37 1.75 -6.77
C MET A 26 -6.57 0.89 -6.37
N SER A 27 -7.26 1.23 -5.28
CA SER A 27 -8.43 0.47 -4.86
C SER A 27 -9.53 0.46 -5.92
N LEU A 28 -9.71 1.57 -6.63
CA LEU A 28 -10.62 1.64 -7.78
C LEU A 28 -10.15 0.77 -8.94
N SER A 29 -8.84 0.70 -9.20
CA SER A 29 -8.29 -0.18 -10.21
C SER A 29 -8.45 -1.66 -9.86
N ASP A 30 -8.31 -2.03 -8.59
CA ASP A 30 -8.55 -3.40 -8.12
C ASP A 30 -10.02 -3.78 -8.29
N LEU A 31 -10.93 -2.88 -7.92
CA LEU A 31 -12.36 -3.07 -8.14
C LEU A 31 -12.69 -3.15 -9.63
N PHE A 32 -12.07 -2.33 -10.48
CA PHE A 32 -12.24 -2.38 -11.92
C PHE A 32 -11.68 -3.68 -12.53
N ILE A 33 -10.54 -4.16 -12.03
CA ILE A 33 -9.92 -5.41 -12.45
C ILE A 33 -10.76 -6.62 -12.01
N LEU A 34 -11.37 -6.57 -10.82
CA LEU A 34 -12.14 -7.67 -10.22
C LEU A 34 -13.63 -7.69 -10.62
N ALA A 35 -14.26 -6.53 -10.80
CA ALA A 35 -15.69 -6.41 -11.04
C ALA A 35 -16.05 -6.41 -12.53
N ASN A 36 -15.16 -5.97 -13.41
CA ASN A 36 -15.44 -5.98 -14.84
C ASN A 36 -15.03 -7.35 -15.42
N SER A 37 -15.99 -8.11 -15.96
CA SER A 37 -15.74 -9.44 -16.53
C SER A 37 -15.29 -9.43 -17.99
N GLY A 38 -15.29 -8.27 -18.65
CA GLY A 38 -14.88 -8.12 -20.05
C GLY A 38 -13.36 -7.98 -20.24
N ASN A 39 -12.86 -8.38 -21.41
CA ASN A 39 -11.46 -8.22 -21.80
C ASN A 39 -11.13 -6.73 -22.04
N PHE A 40 -9.89 -6.31 -21.81
CA PHE A 40 -9.52 -4.90 -22.05
C PHE A 40 -9.69 -4.51 -23.52
N SER A 41 -9.40 -5.43 -24.45
CA SER A 41 -9.62 -5.21 -25.87
C SER A 41 -11.07 -4.82 -26.24
N GLU A 42 -12.09 -5.37 -25.57
CA GLU A 42 -13.50 -5.04 -25.89
C GLU A 42 -13.83 -3.62 -25.41
N LEU A 43 -13.39 -3.28 -24.21
CA LEU A 43 -13.58 -1.96 -23.63
C LEU A 43 -12.82 -0.87 -24.39
N GLU A 44 -11.62 -1.19 -24.87
CA GLU A 44 -10.82 -0.29 -25.69
C GLU A 44 -11.51 0.01 -27.02
N GLN A 45 -12.12 -0.99 -27.66
CA GLN A 45 -12.91 -0.81 -28.87
C GLN A 45 -14.14 0.07 -28.62
N GLU A 46 -14.89 -0.16 -27.53
CA GLU A 46 -16.08 0.62 -27.19
C GLU A 46 -15.75 2.11 -27.00
N LYS A 47 -14.61 2.42 -26.35
CA LYS A 47 -14.18 3.80 -26.11
C LYS A 47 -13.22 4.38 -27.14
N SER A 48 -13.01 3.70 -28.26
CA SER A 48 -12.07 4.16 -29.29
C SER A 48 -10.67 4.45 -28.71
N MET A 49 -10.27 3.66 -27.71
CA MET A 49 -8.94 3.74 -27.10
C MET A 49 -7.93 2.96 -27.95
N PRO A 50 -6.65 3.38 -27.94
CA PRO A 50 -5.61 2.63 -28.63
C PRO A 50 -5.44 1.26 -27.98
N ASN A 51 -5.19 0.24 -28.81
CA ASN A 51 -5.03 -1.15 -28.35
C ASN A 51 -3.95 -1.27 -27.26
N GLY A 52 -4.26 -1.99 -26.18
CA GLY A 52 -3.48 -2.14 -24.96
C GLY A 52 -3.30 -0.85 -24.16
N GLY A 53 -4.05 0.22 -24.45
CA GLY A 53 -4.01 1.48 -23.71
C GLY A 53 -4.39 1.31 -22.25
N ILE A 54 -5.47 0.57 -21.98
CA ILE A 54 -5.93 0.26 -20.63
C ILE A 54 -4.96 -0.70 -19.96
N LEU A 55 -4.54 -1.77 -20.65
CA LEU A 55 -3.55 -2.72 -20.13
C LEU A 55 -2.27 -2.01 -19.66
N ARG A 56 -1.69 -1.14 -20.50
CA ARG A 56 -0.46 -0.41 -20.16
C ARG A 56 -0.64 0.48 -18.93
N GLN A 57 -1.80 1.11 -18.77
CA GLN A 57 -2.07 1.96 -17.60
C GLN A 57 -2.27 1.13 -16.34
N CYS A 58 -2.97 -0.01 -16.41
CA CYS A 58 -3.09 -0.96 -15.30
C CYS A 58 -1.73 -1.50 -14.86
N LEU A 59 -0.86 -1.87 -15.81
CA LEU A 59 0.50 -2.33 -15.51
C LEU A 59 1.35 -1.24 -14.85
N ARG A 60 1.30 0.00 -15.36
CA ARG A 60 2.01 1.15 -14.77
C ARG A 60 1.55 1.42 -13.35
N LEU A 61 0.24 1.38 -13.11
CA LEU A 61 -0.33 1.59 -11.78
C LEU A 61 0.09 0.46 -10.81
N SER A 62 -0.03 -0.81 -11.22
CA SER A 62 0.38 -1.97 -10.41
C SER A 62 1.87 -1.91 -10.07
N MET A 63 2.73 -1.58 -11.05
CA MET A 63 4.16 -1.42 -10.82
C MET A 63 4.48 -0.24 -9.89
N THR A 64 3.78 0.88 -10.04
CA THR A 64 3.95 2.06 -9.17
C THR A 64 3.66 1.70 -7.71
N THR A 65 2.61 0.91 -7.46
CA THR A 65 2.32 0.49 -6.10
C THR A 65 3.29 -0.58 -5.58
N ALA A 66 3.72 -1.53 -6.41
CA ALA A 66 4.75 -2.48 -6.00
C ALA A 66 6.03 -1.74 -5.57
N VAL A 67 6.47 -0.74 -6.34
CA VAL A 67 7.60 0.13 -5.98
C VAL A 67 7.34 0.87 -4.68
N ARG A 68 6.13 1.42 -4.50
CA ARG A 68 5.73 2.06 -3.24
C ARG A 68 5.82 1.12 -2.06
N HIS A 69 5.29 -0.11 -2.17
CA HIS A 69 5.39 -1.13 -1.12
C HIS A 69 6.85 -1.45 -0.80
N CYS A 70 7.71 -1.62 -1.81
CA CYS A 70 9.13 -1.83 -1.60
C CYS A 70 9.80 -0.66 -0.87
N MET A 71 9.43 0.59 -1.20
CA MET A 71 9.96 1.77 -0.53
C MET A 71 9.45 1.90 0.92
N GLU A 72 8.17 1.64 1.16
CA GLU A 72 7.55 1.67 2.49
C GLU A 72 8.16 0.59 3.40
N CYS A 73 8.37 -0.63 2.87
CA CYS A 73 9.10 -1.70 3.55
C CYS A 73 10.55 -1.30 3.89
N ARG A 74 11.27 -0.66 2.96
CA ARG A 74 12.64 -0.18 3.22
C ARG A 74 12.66 0.94 4.25
N PHE A 75 11.68 1.84 4.22
CA PHE A 75 11.57 2.93 5.18
C PHE A 75 11.24 2.41 6.58
N GLN A 76 10.27 1.49 6.71
CA GLN A 76 9.96 0.83 7.98
C GLN A 76 11.14 0.03 8.53
N LYS A 77 11.90 -0.69 7.70
CA LYS A 77 13.14 -1.34 8.16
C LYS A 77 14.16 -0.32 8.65
N PHE A 78 14.27 0.82 7.98
CA PHE A 78 15.18 1.89 8.38
C PHE A 78 14.76 2.52 9.72
N ASP A 79 13.47 2.79 9.92
CA ASP A 79 12.95 3.35 11.17
C ASP A 79 13.01 2.35 12.32
N LEU A 80 12.57 1.12 12.09
CA LEU A 80 12.67 0.04 13.06
C LEU A 80 14.13 -0.30 13.39
N SER A 81 15.07 -0.17 12.45
CA SER A 81 16.51 -0.34 12.74
C SER A 81 17.11 0.80 13.58
N LYS A 82 16.52 2.00 13.53
CA LYS A 82 16.87 3.11 14.44
C LYS A 82 16.28 2.88 15.82
N LEU A 83 15.04 2.39 15.90
CA LEU A 83 14.34 2.08 17.16
C LEU A 83 14.84 0.80 17.83
N SER A 84 15.31 -0.20 17.07
CA SER A 84 15.85 -1.47 17.59
C SER A 84 17.12 -1.29 18.42
N ASN A 85 17.80 -0.15 18.29
CA ASN A 85 18.93 0.20 19.16
C ASN A 85 18.47 0.75 20.52
N LEU A 86 17.17 0.97 20.75
CA LEU A 86 16.61 1.58 21.95
C LEU A 86 15.56 0.74 22.69
N THR A 87 14.83 -0.18 22.05
CA THR A 87 13.66 -0.84 22.71
C THR A 87 13.39 -2.30 22.33
N LEU A 88 14.41 -3.15 22.16
CA LEU A 88 14.20 -4.61 22.12
C LEU A 88 14.09 -5.26 23.52
N ALA A 89 13.49 -4.54 24.46
CA ALA A 89 13.16 -5.08 25.77
C ALA A 89 11.68 -4.82 26.08
N GLN A 90 10.92 -5.91 26.11
CA GLN A 90 9.76 -6.09 26.97
C GLN A 90 8.46 -5.35 26.58
N LYS A 91 7.69 -5.94 25.66
CA LYS A 91 6.26 -6.15 25.92
C LYS A 91 5.76 -7.44 25.26
N THR A 92 6.30 -8.56 25.72
CA THR A 92 5.57 -9.83 25.67
C THR A 92 4.35 -9.69 26.56
N SER A 93 3.20 -9.31 26.00
CA SER A 93 1.92 -9.50 26.67
C SER A 93 1.16 -10.56 25.88
N ASN A 94 0.89 -11.67 26.56
CA ASN A 94 -0.05 -12.72 26.18
C ASN A 94 -1.46 -12.12 25.98
N LYS A 95 -1.67 -11.35 24.92
CA LYS A 95 -3.00 -10.90 24.50
C LYS A 95 -3.58 -11.97 23.57
N ASP A 96 -4.83 -12.33 23.77
CA ASP A 96 -5.51 -13.25 22.89
C ASP A 96 -5.50 -12.70 21.45
N PRO A 97 -5.35 -13.54 20.42
CA PRO A 97 -5.28 -13.09 19.03
C PRO A 97 -6.52 -12.29 18.63
N ILE A 98 -7.68 -12.61 19.22
CA ILE A 98 -8.96 -11.93 18.99
C ILE A 98 -8.93 -10.50 19.55
N GLU A 99 -8.37 -10.31 20.74
CA GLU A 99 -8.27 -8.98 21.38
C GLU A 99 -7.33 -8.07 20.60
N THR A 100 -6.23 -8.64 20.11
CA THR A 100 -5.27 -7.92 19.23
C THR A 100 -5.91 -7.50 17.90
N ILE A 101 -6.71 -8.38 17.27
CA ILE A 101 -7.44 -8.07 16.04
C ILE A 101 -8.47 -6.95 16.27
N LEU A 102 -9.16 -6.97 17.41
CA LEU A 102 -10.14 -5.94 17.76
C LEU A 102 -9.47 -4.59 17.99
N GLU A 103 -8.35 -4.56 18.71
CA GLU A 103 -7.53 -3.37 18.94
C GLU A 103 -6.99 -2.80 17.62
N LEU A 104 -6.45 -3.66 16.74
CA LEU A 104 -6.01 -3.29 15.38
C LEU A 104 -7.15 -2.68 14.55
N THR A 105 -8.32 -3.31 14.55
CA THR A 105 -9.49 -2.82 13.79
C THR A 105 -9.97 -1.46 14.32
N TYR A 106 -9.95 -1.27 15.63
CA TYR A 106 -10.32 -0.01 16.26
C TYR A 106 -9.33 1.11 15.89
N LEU A 107 -8.02 0.86 15.99
CA LEU A 107 -6.99 1.84 15.65
C LEU A 107 -6.99 2.19 14.15
N MET A 108 -7.17 1.20 13.27
CA MET A 108 -7.30 1.46 11.82
C MET A 108 -8.49 2.35 11.47
N ASN A 109 -9.63 2.20 12.15
CA ASN A 109 -10.82 3.03 11.93
C ASN A 109 -10.71 4.44 12.51
N MET A 110 -9.88 4.66 13.54
CA MET A 110 -9.67 5.99 14.14
C MET A 110 -8.67 6.83 13.34
N ASN A 111 -7.71 6.20 12.65
CA ASN A 111 -6.65 6.84 11.87
C ASN A 111 -7.16 7.52 10.57
N GLU A 112 -8.45 7.40 10.24
CA GLU A 112 -9.08 8.20 9.17
C GLU A 112 -9.31 9.67 9.58
N ASN A 113 -9.19 10.02 10.87
CA ASN A 113 -9.29 11.39 11.35
C ASN A 113 -7.89 11.97 11.62
N ASP A 114 -7.49 12.94 10.80
CA ASP A 114 -6.17 13.58 10.72
C ASP A 114 -5.65 14.19 12.06
N ASN A 115 -5.14 13.39 12.99
CA ASN A 115 -4.32 13.87 14.10
C ASN A 115 -3.00 13.10 14.15
N GLU A 116 -1.93 13.83 13.84
CA GLU A 116 -0.55 13.36 13.86
C GLU A 116 -0.12 12.99 15.28
N SER A 117 -0.09 11.70 15.59
CA SER A 117 0.82 11.17 16.59
C SER A 117 1.63 10.04 15.95
N ASP A 118 2.92 10.28 15.70
CA ASP A 118 3.82 9.26 15.12
C ASP A 118 3.86 7.98 15.98
N ASN A 119 3.59 8.15 17.29
CA ASN A 119 3.49 7.06 18.26
C ASN A 119 2.38 6.04 17.95
N GLU A 120 1.22 6.46 17.43
CA GLU A 120 0.09 5.56 17.15
C GLU A 120 0.34 4.68 15.90
N ASN A 121 1.08 5.19 14.92
CA ASN A 121 1.44 4.43 13.72
C ASN A 121 2.50 3.34 14.01
N ASP A 122 3.39 3.61 14.95
CA ASP A 122 4.37 2.63 15.46
C ASP A 122 3.69 1.52 16.26
N ASP A 123 2.68 1.84 17.06
CA ASP A 123 1.87 0.87 17.80
C ASP A 123 1.09 -0.06 16.85
N ILE A 124 0.45 0.48 15.80
CA ILE A 124 -0.24 -0.32 14.78
C ILE A 124 0.74 -1.24 14.03
N SER A 125 1.90 -0.71 13.62
CA SER A 125 2.91 -1.47 12.89
C SER A 125 3.48 -2.63 13.72
N THR A 126 3.70 -2.38 15.02
CA THR A 126 4.18 -3.38 15.98
C THR A 126 3.14 -4.49 16.19
N LEU A 127 1.85 -4.14 16.31
CA LEU A 127 0.76 -5.11 16.44
C LEU A 127 0.56 -5.96 15.18
N ILE A 128 0.71 -5.37 13.98
CA ILE A 128 0.67 -6.10 12.71
C ILE A 128 1.83 -7.11 12.63
N ALA A 129 3.04 -6.71 13.01
CA ALA A 129 4.22 -7.59 13.01
C ALA A 129 4.10 -8.75 14.01
N LEU A 130 3.31 -8.60 15.09
CA LEU A 130 3.05 -9.65 16.05
C LEU A 130 2.13 -10.74 15.47
N PHE A 131 1.15 -10.37 14.65
CA PHE A 131 0.18 -11.29 14.06
C PHE A 131 0.65 -11.87 12.72
N ILE A 132 1.35 -11.07 11.92
CA ILE A 132 1.83 -11.44 10.59
C ILE A 132 3.34 -11.60 10.65
N LYS A 133 3.80 -12.85 10.57
CA LYS A 133 5.23 -13.20 10.65
C LYS A 133 6.10 -12.47 9.62
N ASN A 134 5.56 -12.20 8.42
CA ASN A 134 6.24 -11.45 7.36
C ASN A 134 5.21 -10.62 6.56
N PRO A 135 4.87 -9.39 6.99
CA PRO A 135 3.88 -8.56 6.30
C PRO A 135 4.29 -8.21 4.87
N GLU A 136 5.60 -8.08 4.61
CA GLU A 136 6.13 -7.82 3.26
C GLU A 136 5.85 -8.95 2.28
N SER A 137 5.89 -10.20 2.76
CA SER A 137 5.61 -11.37 1.91
C SER A 137 4.15 -11.36 1.46
N VAL A 138 3.24 -10.92 2.33
CA VAL A 138 1.80 -10.81 2.01
C VAL A 138 1.57 -9.70 1.00
N LEU A 139 2.21 -8.53 1.18
CA LEU A 139 2.15 -7.43 0.22
C LEU A 139 2.70 -7.85 -1.15
N GLN A 140 3.83 -8.55 -1.17
CA GLN A 140 4.43 -9.07 -2.40
C GLN A 140 3.51 -10.07 -3.11
N GLU A 141 2.91 -11.00 -2.36
CA GLU A 141 1.98 -11.97 -2.93
C GLU A 141 0.76 -11.28 -3.55
N LEU A 142 0.24 -10.25 -2.90
CA LEU A 142 -0.88 -9.45 -3.40
C LEU A 142 -0.49 -8.71 -4.69
N ASP A 143 0.69 -8.09 -4.74
CA ASP A 143 1.18 -7.44 -5.95
C ASP A 143 1.37 -8.43 -7.12
N VAL A 144 1.84 -9.66 -6.83
CA VAL A 144 1.93 -10.74 -7.82
C VAL A 144 0.55 -11.18 -8.30
N GLN A 145 -0.43 -11.32 -7.40
CA GLN A 145 -1.80 -11.66 -7.75
C GLN A 145 -2.46 -10.58 -8.63
N ARG A 146 -2.24 -9.30 -8.33
CA ARG A 146 -2.70 -8.18 -9.18
C ARG A 146 -2.09 -8.25 -10.57
N LEU A 147 -0.77 -8.41 -10.67
CA LEU A 147 -0.08 -8.51 -11.95
C LEU A 147 -0.60 -9.70 -12.77
N ARG A 148 -0.79 -10.84 -12.10
CA ARG A 148 -1.36 -12.05 -12.70
C ARG A 148 -2.78 -11.81 -13.24
N ALA A 149 -3.64 -11.16 -12.45
CA ALA A 149 -5.00 -10.84 -12.85
C ALA A 149 -5.04 -9.90 -14.07
N ILE A 150 -4.13 -8.92 -14.12
CA ILE A 150 -4.01 -8.00 -15.26
C ILE A 150 -3.55 -8.74 -16.52
N ILE A 151 -2.51 -9.59 -16.42
CA ILE A 151 -1.93 -10.30 -17.57
C ILE A 151 -2.93 -11.30 -18.16
N TYR A 152 -3.54 -12.15 -17.33
CA TYR A 152 -4.46 -13.19 -17.83
C TYR A 152 -5.79 -12.65 -18.32
N ARG A 153 -6.08 -11.38 -18.09
CA ARG A 153 -7.31 -10.73 -18.55
C ARG A 153 -7.23 -10.22 -19.98
N ASP A 154 -6.03 -10.07 -20.53
CA ASP A 154 -5.81 -9.58 -21.90
C ASP A 154 -5.20 -10.65 -22.82
N VAL A 155 -5.12 -11.90 -22.34
CA VAL A 155 -4.74 -13.11 -23.12
C VAL A 155 -6.01 -13.86 -23.49
#